data_AF-A0A382MV14-F1
#
_entry.id   AF-A0A382MV14-F1
#
_cell.length_a   1.000
_cell.length_b   1.000
_cell.length_c   1.000
_cell.angle_alpha   90.00
_cell.angle_beta   90.00
_cell.angle_gamma   90.00
#
_symmetry.space_group_name_H-M   'P 1'
#
loop_
_entity.id
_entity.type
_entity.pdbx_description
1 polymer ?
#
loop_
_entity_poly.entity_id
_entity_poly.type
_entity_poly.pdbx_seq_one_letter_code
_entity_poly.pdbx_strand_id
1 'polypeptide(L)'
;MLPNIFLAAINSLSIDKSFRKNKSYITPIIFTLILLQFTITFLPVNATHTGVEMADPIIFDEDYEIEKIIDGLNSPTTMSFLNNDLLVLEHFTGKVILVKDNGVKIFKPVLDLEIAYGPDYGLTGIETIENKVFLFFVPSAKDGYGVIKNSKNVVYEFTWNGKELVDAKLIKEFDGSHYRHHSGVLASDNDKNLYVVKGDGDKNGILQNFPDGEYFESGIFKINTENFSSELIGMGIRNSFGLAIDPLTNKLWMTDNSIIYYDEINLVENGFNGGWESVAGPSYRFDSDIVNQVEKLSSNPFSNFTYTDPKFS
;
A
#
# COMPACT_ATOMS: atom_id res chain seq x y z
N MET A 1 22.57 -20.05 1.98
CA MET A 1 23.12 -21.43 2.01
C MET A 1 22.84 -22.05 0.63
N LEU A 2 23.75 -21.89 -0.34
CA LEU A 2 23.55 -22.30 -1.74
C LEU A 2 24.87 -22.63 -2.50
N PRO A 3 25.70 -23.64 -2.09
CA PRO A 3 26.80 -24.09 -2.94
C PRO A 3 26.75 -25.58 -3.37
N ASN A 4 25.67 -26.33 -3.08
CA ASN A 4 25.70 -27.80 -3.25
C ASN A 4 25.00 -28.37 -4.49
N ILE A 5 24.36 -27.55 -5.35
CA ILE A 5 23.65 -28.08 -6.53
C ILE A 5 24.58 -28.19 -7.76
N PHE A 6 25.59 -27.32 -7.87
CA PHE A 6 26.51 -27.30 -9.01
C PHE A 6 27.49 -28.50 -9.05
N LEU A 7 27.90 -29.03 -7.89
CA LEU A 7 28.84 -30.15 -7.83
C LEU A 7 28.20 -31.49 -8.24
N ALA A 8 26.87 -31.62 -8.13
CA ALA A 8 26.15 -32.86 -8.44
C ALA A 8 25.93 -33.05 -9.96
N ALA A 9 25.71 -31.97 -10.70
CA ALA A 9 25.44 -32.02 -12.15
C ALA A 9 26.67 -32.37 -13.00
N ILE A 10 27.88 -32.05 -12.52
CA ILE A 10 29.13 -32.36 -13.24
C ILE A 10 29.48 -33.85 -13.12
N ASN A 11 29.04 -34.52 -12.05
CA ASN A 11 29.32 -35.94 -11.82
C ASN A 11 28.32 -36.90 -12.47
N SER A 12 27.16 -36.42 -12.93
CA SER A 12 26.12 -37.25 -13.57
C SER A 12 26.23 -37.33 -15.10
N LEU A 13 27.07 -36.51 -15.73
CA LEU A 13 27.37 -36.61 -17.16
C LEU A 13 28.43 -37.70 -17.37
N SER A 14 27.98 -38.89 -17.78
CA SER A 14 28.81 -39.98 -18.30
C SER A 14 29.45 -39.56 -19.62
N ILE A 15 30.48 -38.73 -19.55
CA ILE A 15 31.34 -38.42 -20.70
C ILE A 15 32.38 -39.53 -20.79
N ASP A 16 32.31 -40.26 -21.91
CA ASP A 16 33.21 -41.34 -22.27
C ASP A 16 34.69 -40.96 -22.05
N LYS A 17 35.49 -41.90 -21.49
CA LYS A 17 36.89 -41.66 -21.11
C LYS A 17 37.78 -41.28 -22.30
N SER A 18 37.32 -41.53 -23.53
CA SER A 18 37.96 -41.12 -24.78
C SER A 18 38.03 -39.59 -24.97
N PHE A 19 37.11 -38.82 -24.37
CA PHE A 19 37.09 -37.34 -24.49
C PHE A 19 38.17 -36.62 -23.65
N ARG A 20 38.76 -37.28 -22.64
CA ARG A 20 39.75 -36.65 -21.75
C ARG A 20 41.12 -36.41 -22.37
N LYS A 21 41.40 -36.95 -23.56
CA LYS A 21 42.75 -36.90 -24.18
C LYS A 21 43.02 -35.65 -25.02
N ASN A 22 42.02 -34.83 -25.33
CA ASN A 22 42.18 -33.60 -26.12
C ASN A 22 41.75 -32.35 -25.31
N LYS A 23 42.57 -31.98 -24.31
CA LYS A 23 42.37 -30.77 -23.50
C LYS A 23 42.37 -29.47 -24.30
N SER A 24 42.87 -29.47 -25.54
CA SER A 24 42.96 -28.26 -26.38
C SER A 24 41.60 -27.75 -26.87
N TYR A 25 40.56 -28.59 -26.95
CA TYR A 25 39.22 -28.19 -27.42
C TYR A 25 38.21 -28.00 -26.31
N ILE A 26 38.46 -28.57 -25.12
CA ILE A 26 37.53 -28.52 -23.99
C ILE A 26 37.49 -27.11 -23.38
N THR A 27 38.64 -26.46 -23.25
CA THR A 27 38.73 -25.09 -22.71
C THR A 27 37.98 -24.06 -23.57
N PRO A 28 38.16 -24.00 -24.91
CA PRO A 28 37.39 -23.06 -25.73
C PRO A 28 35.90 -23.39 -25.76
N ILE A 29 35.48 -24.66 -25.75
CA ILE A 29 34.04 -25.03 -25.72
C ILE A 29 33.38 -24.59 -24.40
N ILE A 30 34.02 -24.80 -23.26
CA ILE A 30 33.52 -24.34 -21.96
C ILE A 30 33.49 -22.81 -21.91
N PHE A 31 34.53 -22.13 -22.43
CA PHE A 31 34.55 -20.67 -22.49
C PHE A 31 33.45 -20.11 -23.41
N THR A 32 33.15 -20.80 -24.52
CA THR A 32 32.08 -20.40 -25.46
C THR A 32 30.69 -20.64 -24.86
N LEU A 33 30.49 -21.72 -24.10
CA LEU A 33 29.23 -21.99 -23.37
C LEU A 33 29.01 -21.01 -22.22
N ILE A 34 30.07 -20.61 -21.50
CA ILE A 34 30.00 -19.58 -20.45
C ILE A 34 29.72 -18.20 -21.08
N LEU A 35 30.34 -17.87 -22.22
CA LEU A 35 30.01 -16.65 -22.96
C LEU A 35 28.55 -16.67 -23.44
N LEU A 36 28.04 -17.82 -23.91
CA LEU A 36 26.64 -17.97 -24.34
C LEU A 36 25.65 -17.76 -23.18
N GLN A 37 26.01 -18.15 -21.95
CA GLN A 37 25.21 -17.87 -20.75
C GLN A 37 25.23 -16.38 -20.35
N PHE A 38 26.32 -15.65 -20.61
CA PHE A 38 26.40 -14.21 -20.37
C PHE A 38 25.75 -13.38 -21.49
N THR A 39 25.52 -13.96 -22.67
CA THR A 39 24.75 -13.35 -23.77
C THR A 39 23.28 -13.75 -23.76
N ILE A 40 22.73 -14.22 -22.63
CA ILE A 40 21.31 -13.98 -22.36
C ILE A 40 21.22 -12.48 -22.13
N THR A 41 21.10 -11.75 -23.24
CA THR A 41 20.59 -10.39 -23.25
C THR A 41 19.43 -10.38 -22.27
N PHE A 42 19.52 -9.53 -21.25
CA PHE A 42 18.32 -9.02 -20.60
C PHE A 42 17.48 -8.44 -21.73
N LEU A 43 16.62 -9.28 -22.32
CA LEU A 43 15.45 -8.77 -23.00
C LEU A 43 14.81 -7.92 -21.92
N PRO A 44 14.64 -6.59 -22.13
CA PRO A 44 13.74 -5.87 -21.26
C PRO A 44 12.46 -6.69 -21.31
N VAL A 45 12.08 -7.27 -20.18
CA VAL A 45 10.70 -7.65 -19.98
C VAL A 45 9.98 -6.32 -19.89
N ASN A 46 9.80 -5.69 -21.05
CA ASN A 46 8.64 -4.88 -21.28
C ASN A 46 7.53 -5.91 -21.11
N ALA A 47 6.93 -5.92 -19.92
CA ALA A 47 5.59 -6.42 -19.75
C ALA A 47 4.73 -5.58 -20.69
N THR A 48 4.72 -5.96 -21.96
CA THR A 48 3.58 -5.67 -22.81
C THR A 48 2.48 -6.43 -22.10
N HIS A 49 1.57 -5.67 -21.47
CA HIS A 49 0.30 -6.20 -21.05
C HIS A 49 -0.26 -6.93 -22.27
N THR A 50 -0.11 -8.24 -22.31
CA THR A 50 -0.89 -9.15 -23.16
C THR A 50 -2.27 -9.36 -22.55
N GLY A 51 -2.67 -8.47 -21.64
CA GLY A 51 -4.04 -8.35 -21.18
C GLY A 51 -4.91 -8.18 -22.40
N VAL A 52 -5.84 -9.11 -22.54
CA VAL A 52 -7.06 -8.95 -23.33
C VAL A 52 -7.46 -7.49 -23.24
N GLU A 53 -7.68 -6.83 -24.39
CA GLU A 53 -8.21 -5.48 -24.46
C GLU A 53 -9.41 -5.44 -23.50
N MET A 54 -9.23 -4.82 -22.34
CA MET A 54 -10.28 -4.80 -21.33
C MET A 54 -11.40 -3.99 -21.95
N ALA A 55 -12.61 -4.56 -21.95
CA ALA A 55 -13.77 -3.83 -22.41
C ALA A 55 -13.82 -2.46 -21.72
N ASP A 56 -14.14 -1.41 -22.48
CA ASP A 56 -14.34 -0.09 -21.92
C ASP A 56 -15.37 -0.18 -20.77
N PRO A 57 -15.24 0.65 -19.73
CA PRO A 57 -16.16 0.58 -18.60
C PRO A 57 -17.59 0.86 -19.08
N ILE A 58 -18.54 0.09 -18.59
CA ILE A 58 -19.97 0.24 -18.91
C ILE A 58 -20.57 1.19 -17.87
N ILE A 59 -21.16 2.29 -18.35
CA ILE A 59 -21.94 3.21 -17.52
C ILE A 59 -23.41 2.77 -17.57
N PHE A 60 -24.02 2.57 -16.41
CA PHE A 60 -25.45 2.26 -16.30
C PHE A 60 -26.32 3.50 -16.07
N ASP A 61 -25.70 4.62 -15.70
CA ASP A 61 -26.34 5.90 -15.47
C ASP A 61 -26.06 6.83 -16.65
N GLU A 62 -27.10 7.12 -17.45
CA GLU A 62 -26.97 7.91 -18.68
C GLU A 62 -26.63 9.39 -18.44
N ASP A 63 -26.71 9.88 -17.19
CA ASP A 63 -26.33 11.24 -16.82
C ASP A 63 -24.79 11.42 -16.65
N TYR A 64 -24.02 10.33 -16.76
CA TYR A 64 -22.56 10.34 -16.65
C TYR A 64 -21.87 9.96 -17.96
N GLU A 65 -20.75 10.63 -18.23
CA GLU A 65 -19.82 10.31 -19.31
C GLU A 65 -18.47 9.89 -18.74
N ILE A 66 -17.78 8.96 -19.40
CA ILE A 66 -16.40 8.58 -19.08
C ILE A 66 -15.45 9.29 -20.04
N GLU A 67 -14.52 10.04 -19.47
CA GLU A 67 -13.39 10.60 -20.20
C GLU A 67 -12.07 10.03 -19.68
N LYS A 68 -11.22 9.55 -20.60
CA LYS A 68 -9.84 9.21 -20.26
C LYS A 68 -8.98 10.47 -20.12
N ILE A 69 -8.58 10.78 -18.89
CA ILE A 69 -7.73 11.96 -18.59
C ILE A 69 -6.24 11.64 -18.80
N ILE A 70 -5.77 10.44 -18.43
CA ILE A 70 -4.36 10.03 -18.53
C ILE A 70 -4.25 8.51 -18.76
N ASP A 71 -3.19 8.08 -19.43
CA ASP A 71 -2.74 6.68 -19.49
C ASP A 71 -1.22 6.57 -19.28
N GLY A 72 -0.70 5.34 -19.21
CA GLY A 72 0.74 5.07 -19.10
C GLY A 72 1.36 5.27 -17.71
N LEU A 73 0.56 5.51 -16.68
CA LEU A 73 1.02 5.56 -15.28
C LEU A 73 1.55 4.20 -14.81
N ASN A 74 2.59 4.21 -13.98
CA ASN A 74 3.12 3.01 -13.36
C ASN A 74 2.36 2.66 -12.07
N SER A 75 1.43 1.71 -12.18
CA SER A 75 0.65 1.20 -11.05
C SER A 75 0.06 2.32 -10.18
N PRO A 76 -0.83 3.17 -10.72
CA PRO A 76 -1.42 4.26 -9.95
C PRO A 76 -2.24 3.73 -8.77
N THR A 77 -2.13 4.36 -7.61
CA THR A 77 -2.85 3.94 -6.39
C THR A 77 -3.96 4.90 -6.01
N THR A 78 -3.60 6.15 -5.74
CA THR A 78 -4.52 7.17 -5.23
C THR A 78 -4.18 8.54 -5.82
N MET A 79 -5.10 9.48 -5.64
CA MET A 79 -4.97 10.85 -6.14
C MET A 79 -5.57 11.86 -5.18
N SER A 80 -5.12 13.11 -5.29
CA SER A 80 -5.69 14.25 -4.57
C SER A 80 -5.81 15.44 -5.50
N PHE A 81 -6.85 16.24 -5.32
CA PHE A 81 -6.97 17.52 -5.98
C PHE A 81 -6.00 18.54 -5.38
N LEU A 82 -5.38 19.33 -6.24
CA LEU A 82 -4.55 20.49 -5.91
C LEU A 82 -5.10 21.69 -6.68
N ASN A 83 -6.05 22.40 -6.07
CA ASN A 83 -6.93 23.35 -6.76
C ASN A 83 -7.68 22.64 -7.92
N ASN A 84 -7.46 23.06 -9.17
CA ASN A 84 -8.05 22.45 -10.36
C ASN A 84 -7.16 21.36 -10.99
N ASP A 85 -5.97 21.13 -10.44
CA ASP A 85 -5.04 20.10 -10.92
C ASP A 85 -5.22 18.82 -10.09
N LEU A 86 -4.69 17.70 -10.59
CA LEU A 86 -4.63 16.42 -9.88
C LEU A 86 -3.18 16.04 -9.59
N LEU A 87 -2.94 15.50 -8.41
CA LEU A 87 -1.72 14.77 -8.07
C LEU A 87 -2.07 13.29 -7.99
N VAL A 88 -1.37 12.46 -8.76
CA VAL A 88 -1.58 11.00 -8.81
C VAL A 88 -0.30 10.30 -8.34
N LEU A 89 -0.43 9.33 -7.46
CA LEU A 89 0.70 8.53 -6.98
C LEU A 89 0.99 7.37 -7.91
N GLU A 90 2.27 7.10 -8.15
CA GLU A 90 2.74 5.82 -8.68
C GLU A 90 3.26 4.95 -7.54
N HIS A 91 2.63 3.79 -7.35
CA HIS A 91 2.86 2.90 -6.20
C HIS A 91 4.32 2.50 -6.02
N PHE A 92 4.91 1.96 -7.09
CA PHE A 92 6.21 1.26 -7.04
C PHE A 92 7.40 2.15 -7.36
N THR A 93 7.16 3.35 -7.88
CA THR A 93 8.23 4.26 -8.33
C THR A 93 8.48 5.41 -7.37
N GLY A 94 7.62 5.61 -6.37
CA GLY A 94 7.74 6.73 -5.43
C GLY A 94 7.43 8.09 -6.03
N LYS A 95 6.87 8.13 -7.25
CA LYS A 95 6.59 9.38 -7.95
C LYS A 95 5.22 9.93 -7.64
N VAL A 96 5.18 11.26 -7.52
CA VAL A 96 3.94 12.04 -7.55
C VAL A 96 3.84 12.71 -8.90
N ILE A 97 2.80 12.37 -9.67
CA ILE A 97 2.56 12.87 -11.02
C ILE A 97 1.54 14.00 -10.96
N LEU A 98 1.94 15.18 -11.43
CA LEU A 98 1.00 16.27 -11.65
C LEU A 98 0.27 16.06 -12.98
N VAL A 99 -1.04 16.11 -12.93
CA VAL A 99 -1.96 16.03 -14.06
C VAL A 99 -2.72 17.36 -14.17
N LYS A 100 -2.55 18.04 -15.30
CA LYS A 100 -3.25 19.31 -15.59
C LYS A 100 -4.06 19.16 -16.87
N ASP A 101 -5.29 19.65 -16.86
CA ASP A 101 -6.09 19.81 -18.07
C ASP A 101 -6.43 21.28 -18.30
N ASN A 102 -5.58 21.94 -19.08
CA ASN A 102 -5.76 23.33 -19.52
C ASN A 102 -5.87 23.44 -21.05
N GLY A 103 -6.39 22.38 -21.70
CA GLY A 103 -6.39 22.22 -23.15
C GLY A 103 -5.14 21.53 -23.72
N VAL A 104 -4.08 21.37 -22.91
CA VAL A 104 -2.94 20.49 -23.17
C VAL A 104 -2.70 19.63 -21.93
N LYS A 105 -2.85 18.31 -22.06
CA LYS A 105 -2.67 17.37 -20.95
C LYS A 105 -1.19 17.31 -20.56
N ILE A 106 -0.84 17.89 -19.40
CA ILE A 106 0.53 17.90 -18.87
C ILE A 106 0.66 16.82 -17.81
N PHE A 107 1.65 15.94 -18.00
CA PHE A 107 2.01 14.88 -17.07
C PHE A 107 3.49 15.00 -16.76
N LYS A 108 3.81 15.33 -15.50
CA LYS A 108 5.20 15.40 -15.06
C LYS A 108 5.36 14.91 -13.62
N PRO A 109 6.43 14.18 -13.30
CA PRO A 109 6.78 13.94 -11.91
C PRO A 109 7.12 15.28 -11.25
N VAL A 110 6.48 15.55 -10.11
CA VAL A 110 6.72 16.72 -9.27
C VAL A 110 7.40 16.36 -7.94
N LEU A 111 7.58 15.07 -7.69
CA LEU A 111 8.36 14.48 -6.62
C LEU A 111 8.75 13.05 -7.03
N ASP A 112 9.93 12.61 -6.60
CA ASP A 112 10.44 11.25 -6.77
C ASP A 112 11.10 10.85 -5.44
N LEU A 113 10.54 9.85 -4.76
CA LEU A 113 10.96 9.39 -3.43
C LEU A 113 11.62 8.02 -3.53
N GLU A 114 12.74 7.83 -2.83
CA GLU A 114 13.32 6.51 -2.65
C GLU A 114 12.49 5.70 -1.66
N ILE A 115 11.81 4.65 -2.12
CA ILE A 115 10.84 3.90 -1.34
C ILE A 115 11.08 2.38 -1.32
N ALA A 116 10.72 1.75 -0.21
CA ALA A 116 10.50 0.32 -0.18
C ALA A 116 9.08 0.06 -0.69
N TYR A 117 8.91 -0.88 -1.61
CA TYR A 117 7.61 -1.21 -2.18
C TYR A 117 7.32 -2.72 -2.15
N GLY A 118 6.05 -3.05 -2.24
CA GLY A 118 5.55 -4.42 -2.28
C GLY A 118 4.08 -4.44 -2.68
N PRO A 119 3.38 -5.57 -2.51
CA PRO A 119 2.01 -5.73 -3.02
C PRO A 119 1.02 -4.68 -2.50
N ASP A 120 1.15 -4.23 -1.26
CA ASP A 120 0.20 -3.34 -0.59
C ASP A 120 0.88 -2.21 0.21
N TYR A 121 2.17 -1.95 -0.07
CA TYR A 121 2.95 -0.86 0.49
C TYR A 121 3.92 -0.28 -0.54
N GLY A 122 4.37 0.94 -0.30
CA GLY A 122 5.07 1.78 -1.27
C GLY A 122 4.64 3.20 -1.02
N LEU A 123 4.30 3.94 -2.08
CA LEU A 123 3.62 5.24 -1.98
C LEU A 123 2.10 5.04 -2.12
N THR A 124 1.36 5.08 -1.00
CA THR A 124 -0.05 4.61 -0.95
C THR A 124 -1.06 5.65 -0.50
N GLY A 125 -0.64 6.74 0.16
CA GLY A 125 -1.55 7.79 0.62
C GLY A 125 -1.17 9.16 0.12
N ILE A 126 -2.16 9.94 -0.32
CA ILE A 126 -2.05 11.36 -0.62
C ILE A 126 -3.28 12.10 -0.14
N GLU A 127 -3.08 13.28 0.43
CA GLU A 127 -4.14 14.23 0.73
C GLU A 127 -3.59 15.66 0.62
N THR A 128 -4.42 16.60 0.18
CA THR A 128 -4.04 18.01 0.02
C THR A 128 -4.89 18.90 0.90
N ILE A 129 -4.24 19.70 1.75
CA ILE A 129 -4.88 20.74 2.55
C ILE A 129 -4.25 22.07 2.14
N GLU A 130 -5.05 22.93 1.47
CA GLU A 130 -4.58 24.19 0.91
C GLU A 130 -3.41 23.96 -0.09
N ASN A 131 -2.19 24.43 0.23
CA ASN A 131 -0.99 24.19 -0.58
C ASN A 131 -0.04 23.15 0.04
N LYS A 132 -0.50 22.41 1.05
CA LYS A 132 0.24 21.34 1.72
C LYS A 132 -0.23 19.99 1.19
N VAL A 133 0.73 19.12 0.90
CA VAL A 133 0.47 17.76 0.41
C VAL A 133 1.04 16.78 1.42
N PHE A 134 0.19 15.91 1.93
CA PHE A 134 0.55 14.86 2.86
C PHE A 134 0.72 13.55 2.10
N LEU A 135 1.81 12.83 2.35
CA LEU A 135 2.09 11.55 1.72
C LEU A 135 2.29 10.47 2.78
N PHE A 136 1.65 9.31 2.56
CA PHE A 136 1.94 8.09 3.31
C PHE A 136 2.77 7.15 2.46
N PHE A 137 3.95 6.75 2.97
CA PHE A 137 4.82 5.83 2.26
C PHE A 137 5.81 5.08 3.16
N VAL A 138 6.63 4.21 2.57
CA VAL A 138 7.72 3.49 3.23
C VAL A 138 9.07 4.00 2.71
N PRO A 139 9.78 4.88 3.44
CA PRO A 139 11.07 5.41 2.99
C PRO A 139 12.13 4.31 2.94
N SER A 140 13.07 4.46 2.02
CA SER A 140 14.22 3.57 1.90
C SER A 140 15.47 4.35 1.48
N ALA A 141 16.64 3.70 1.55
CA ALA A 141 17.88 4.29 1.05
C ALA A 141 17.98 4.28 -0.48
N LYS A 142 17.20 3.41 -1.13
CA LYS A 142 17.06 3.28 -2.57
C LYS A 142 15.81 2.48 -2.87
N ASP A 143 15.17 2.75 -4.00
CA ASP A 143 14.04 1.99 -4.49
C ASP A 143 14.31 0.48 -4.45
N GLY A 144 13.38 -0.26 -3.83
CA GLY A 144 13.55 -1.69 -3.67
C GLY A 144 12.30 -2.41 -3.20
N TYR A 145 12.13 -3.64 -3.73
CA TYR A 145 11.11 -4.54 -3.25
C TYR A 145 11.46 -5.06 -1.85
N GLY A 146 10.49 -5.01 -0.93
CA GLY A 146 10.62 -5.59 0.41
C GLY A 146 10.96 -4.58 1.51
N VAL A 147 10.43 -4.84 2.71
CA VAL A 147 10.80 -4.13 3.94
C VAL A 147 11.92 -4.83 4.70
N ILE A 148 12.57 -4.10 5.61
CA ILE A 148 13.61 -4.60 6.52
C ILE A 148 13.21 -4.40 7.99
N LYS A 149 14.01 -4.95 8.92
CA LYS A 149 13.76 -4.97 10.37
C LYS A 149 13.49 -3.60 11.03
N ASN A 150 13.76 -2.49 10.36
CA ASN A 150 13.52 -1.13 10.86
C ASN A 150 12.78 -0.24 9.85
N SER A 151 12.16 -0.83 8.81
CA SER A 151 11.30 -0.08 7.89
C SER A 151 10.15 0.57 8.65
N LYS A 152 9.75 1.74 8.18
CA LYS A 152 8.72 2.58 8.81
C LYS A 152 7.65 2.91 7.81
N ASN A 153 6.40 2.99 8.27
CA ASN A 153 5.38 3.72 7.54
C ASN A 153 5.45 5.16 8.04
N VAL A 154 5.50 6.13 7.14
CA VAL A 154 5.64 7.54 7.49
C VAL A 154 4.56 8.37 6.84
N VAL A 155 4.16 9.42 7.55
CA VAL A 155 3.39 10.54 7.00
C VAL A 155 4.31 11.73 6.91
N TYR A 156 4.52 12.27 5.70
CA TYR A 156 5.25 13.51 5.48
C TYR A 156 4.33 14.60 4.94
N GLU A 157 4.56 15.83 5.38
CA GLU A 157 4.04 17.04 4.74
C GLU A 157 5.07 17.56 3.74
N PHE A 158 4.60 17.99 2.58
CA PHE A 158 5.34 18.75 1.58
C PHE A 158 4.59 20.05 1.27
N THR A 159 5.32 21.05 0.80
CA THR A 159 4.74 22.31 0.32
C THR A 159 4.75 22.34 -1.19
N TRP A 160 3.61 22.64 -1.80
CA TRP A 160 3.54 22.94 -3.23
C TRP A 160 4.00 24.38 -3.49
N ASN A 161 5.08 24.54 -4.27
CA ASN A 161 5.64 25.85 -4.60
C ASN A 161 5.19 26.40 -5.97
N GLY A 162 4.22 25.74 -6.62
CA GLY A 162 3.78 26.06 -7.99
C GLY A 162 4.49 25.27 -9.09
N LYS A 163 5.59 24.57 -8.77
CA LYS A 163 6.40 23.81 -9.73
C LYS A 163 6.60 22.35 -9.31
N GLU A 164 6.94 22.12 -8.05
CA GLU A 164 7.30 20.84 -7.45
C GLU A 164 6.93 20.80 -5.96
N LEU A 165 6.98 19.60 -5.36
CA LEU A 165 6.80 19.41 -3.92
C LEU A 165 8.14 19.59 -3.20
N VAL A 166 8.18 20.48 -2.21
CA VAL A 166 9.40 20.85 -1.46
C VAL A 166 9.17 20.83 0.04
N ASP A 167 10.21 21.13 0.82
CA ASP A 167 10.14 21.34 2.27
C ASP A 167 9.53 20.15 3.04
N ALA A 168 10.05 18.95 2.73
CA ALA A 168 9.63 17.70 3.34
C ALA A 168 9.74 17.74 4.88
N LYS A 169 8.65 17.41 5.57
CA LYS A 169 8.57 17.39 7.03
C LYS A 169 7.90 16.10 7.51
N LEU A 170 8.61 15.32 8.32
CA LEU A 170 8.04 14.15 8.98
C LEU A 170 6.97 14.58 9.99
N ILE A 171 5.76 14.04 9.84
CA ILE A 171 4.62 14.31 10.70
C ILE A 171 4.38 13.17 11.69
N LYS A 172 4.41 11.93 11.19
CA LYS A 172 4.14 10.73 11.99
C LYS A 172 4.92 9.55 11.45
N GLU A 173 5.36 8.70 12.36
CA GLU A 173 6.03 7.43 12.08
C GLU A 173 5.25 6.29 12.75
N PHE A 174 5.13 5.18 12.04
CA PHE A 174 4.63 3.90 12.55
C PHE A 174 5.64 2.80 12.23
N ASP A 175 5.52 1.65 12.89
CA ASP A 175 6.21 0.45 12.43
C ASP A 175 5.75 0.07 11.01
N GLY A 176 6.73 -0.14 10.13
CA GLY A 176 6.55 -0.58 8.74
C GLY A 176 7.43 -1.77 8.42
N SER A 177 7.79 -2.57 9.42
CA SER A 177 8.71 -3.71 9.28
C SER A 177 8.00 -5.04 8.99
N HIS A 178 6.69 -4.97 8.72
CA HIS A 178 5.80 -6.07 8.32
C HIS A 178 5.64 -6.10 6.78
N TYR A 179 5.16 -7.22 6.24
CA TYR A 179 5.15 -7.47 4.79
C TYR A 179 3.80 -7.22 4.11
N ARG A 180 2.76 -6.94 4.90
CA ARG A 180 1.36 -6.86 4.47
C ARG A 180 0.58 -5.98 5.43
N HIS A 181 -0.54 -5.46 4.95
CA HIS A 181 -1.51 -4.66 5.68
C HIS A 181 -0.91 -3.36 6.23
N HIS A 182 -0.28 -2.60 5.33
CA HIS A 182 0.21 -1.26 5.63
C HIS A 182 -0.90 -0.21 5.62
N SER A 183 -1.91 -0.39 4.76
CA SER A 183 -2.95 0.60 4.46
C SER A 183 -2.33 1.90 3.94
N GLY A 184 -2.53 3.02 4.64
CA GLY A 184 -1.96 4.31 4.30
C GLY A 184 -2.92 5.27 3.62
N VAL A 185 -4.20 4.93 3.49
CA VAL A 185 -5.20 5.89 2.99
C VAL A 185 -5.29 7.10 3.91
N LEU A 186 -5.42 8.28 3.28
CA LEU A 186 -5.50 9.58 3.93
C LEU A 186 -6.85 10.23 3.61
N ALA A 187 -7.36 11.04 4.52
CA ALA A 187 -8.48 11.96 4.30
C ALA A 187 -8.31 13.20 5.17
N SER A 188 -8.94 14.31 4.82
CA SER A 188 -8.94 15.52 5.64
C SER A 188 -10.33 16.11 5.87
N ASP A 189 -10.50 16.79 7.01
CA ASP A 189 -11.71 17.56 7.31
C ASP A 189 -11.50 19.07 7.09
N ASN A 190 -12.60 19.82 7.18
CA ASN A 190 -12.59 21.28 7.03
C ASN A 190 -11.85 22.01 8.17
N ASP A 191 -11.59 21.32 9.29
CA ASP A 191 -10.85 21.85 10.45
C ASP A 191 -9.35 21.55 10.34
N LYS A 192 -8.86 21.15 9.15
CA LYS A 192 -7.47 20.81 8.86
C LYS A 192 -6.93 19.68 9.74
N ASN A 193 -7.78 18.71 10.06
CA ASN A 193 -7.31 17.46 10.61
C ASN A 193 -7.07 16.46 9.48
N LEU A 194 -5.93 15.80 9.52
CA LEU A 194 -5.59 14.69 8.66
C LEU A 194 -5.95 13.38 9.37
N TYR A 195 -6.63 12.49 8.66
CA TYR A 195 -6.95 11.14 9.10
C TYR A 195 -6.07 10.15 8.35
N VAL A 196 -5.45 9.24 9.08
CA VAL A 196 -4.54 8.20 8.55
C VAL A 196 -5.04 6.85 8.99
N VAL A 197 -5.15 5.88 8.07
CA VAL A 197 -5.31 4.47 8.45
C VAL A 197 -3.96 3.76 8.42
N LYS A 198 -3.60 3.13 9.54
CA LYS A 198 -2.50 2.19 9.64
C LYS A 198 -3.06 0.78 9.83
N GLY A 199 -2.82 -0.11 8.88
CA GLY A 199 -3.30 -1.50 8.96
C GLY A 199 -2.65 -2.31 10.07
N ASP A 200 -3.15 -3.53 10.28
CA ASP A 200 -2.78 -4.39 11.41
C ASP A 200 -1.37 -5.00 11.31
N GLY A 201 -0.73 -4.98 10.15
CA GLY A 201 0.58 -5.59 9.94
C GLY A 201 0.62 -7.11 10.19
N ASP A 202 -0.50 -7.82 10.02
CA ASP A 202 -0.70 -9.23 10.40
C ASP A 202 -0.35 -9.50 11.88
N LYS A 203 -0.70 -8.57 12.78
CA LYS A 203 -0.42 -8.68 14.22
C LYS A 203 -1.66 -9.05 15.01
N ASN A 204 -1.49 -9.94 15.98
CA ASN A 204 -2.54 -10.28 16.96
C ASN A 204 -2.32 -9.45 18.23
N GLY A 205 -2.46 -8.13 18.09
CA GLY A 205 -2.21 -7.17 19.15
C GLY A 205 -3.47 -6.68 19.86
N ILE A 206 -3.26 -5.83 20.87
CA ILE A 206 -4.37 -5.24 21.63
C ILE A 206 -5.32 -4.44 20.73
N LEU A 207 -4.77 -3.70 19.75
CA LEU A 207 -5.55 -2.92 18.79
C LEU A 207 -6.23 -3.77 17.70
N GLN A 208 -5.97 -5.08 17.65
CA GLN A 208 -6.65 -6.10 16.84
C GLN A 208 -7.59 -6.97 17.69
N ASN A 209 -8.03 -6.46 18.84
CA ASN A 209 -8.94 -7.18 19.73
C ASN A 209 -8.37 -8.50 20.31
N PHE A 210 -7.05 -8.56 20.53
CA PHE A 210 -6.41 -9.58 21.35
C PHE A 210 -5.99 -8.97 22.71
N PRO A 211 -6.78 -9.15 23.79
CA PRO A 211 -6.54 -8.48 25.08
C PRO A 211 -5.16 -8.73 25.69
N ASP A 212 -4.61 -9.93 25.49
CA ASP A 212 -3.30 -10.35 25.99
C ASP A 212 -2.18 -10.16 24.93
N GLY A 213 -2.50 -9.54 23.79
CA GLY A 213 -1.56 -9.31 22.70
C GLY A 213 -0.54 -8.21 23.01
N GLU A 214 0.51 -8.13 22.19
CA GLU A 214 1.44 -7.00 22.25
C GLU A 214 0.78 -5.73 21.70
N TYR A 215 1.22 -4.57 22.18
CA TYR A 215 0.78 -3.32 21.59
C TYR A 215 1.48 -3.11 20.24
N PHE A 216 0.67 -3.08 19.18
CA PHE A 216 1.11 -2.71 17.83
C PHE A 216 0.29 -1.51 17.34
N GLU A 217 0.95 -0.38 17.10
CA GLU A 217 0.29 0.87 16.72
C GLU A 217 -0.35 0.74 15.32
N SER A 218 -1.68 0.78 15.29
CA SER A 218 -2.54 0.52 14.14
C SER A 218 -3.93 1.09 14.40
N GLY A 219 -4.76 1.22 13.37
CA GLY A 219 -6.08 1.86 13.45
C GLY A 219 -6.15 3.18 12.71
N ILE A 220 -7.11 4.03 13.10
CA ILE A 220 -7.31 5.37 12.53
C ILE A 220 -6.75 6.42 13.48
N PHE A 221 -5.85 7.25 12.95
CA PHE A 221 -5.25 8.35 13.67
C PHE A 221 -5.78 9.67 13.12
N LYS A 222 -6.28 10.53 14.01
CA LYS A 222 -6.55 11.93 13.74
C LYS A 222 -5.32 12.75 14.08
N ILE A 223 -4.83 13.54 13.13
CA ILE A 223 -3.64 14.38 13.26
C ILE A 223 -4.04 15.82 12.99
N ASN A 224 -3.85 16.71 13.97
CA ASN A 224 -4.00 18.14 13.74
C ASN A 224 -2.80 18.65 12.94
N THR A 225 -3.00 19.23 11.75
CA THR A 225 -1.87 19.59 10.88
C THR A 225 -1.16 20.89 11.25
N GLU A 226 -1.63 21.62 12.26
CA GLU A 226 -0.98 22.85 12.72
C GLU A 226 0.04 22.57 13.82
N ASN A 227 -0.31 21.71 14.78
CA ASN A 227 0.53 21.37 15.93
C ASN A 227 1.07 19.92 15.91
N PHE A 228 0.62 19.09 14.97
CA PHE A 228 0.99 17.68 14.78
C PHE A 228 0.68 16.76 15.97
N SER A 229 -0.28 17.14 16.83
CA SER A 229 -0.83 16.22 17.81
C SER A 229 -1.57 15.08 17.10
N SER A 230 -1.29 13.85 17.48
CA SER A 230 -1.91 12.64 16.95
C SER A 230 -2.70 11.93 18.03
N GLU A 231 -3.92 11.53 17.70
CA GLU A 231 -4.83 10.78 18.57
C GLU A 231 -5.33 9.54 17.83
N LEU A 232 -5.35 8.40 18.50
CA LEU A 232 -6.02 7.19 18.01
C LEU A 232 -7.53 7.35 18.22
N ILE A 233 -8.30 7.37 17.14
CA ILE A 233 -9.77 7.55 17.19
C ILE A 233 -10.53 6.28 16.82
N GLY A 234 -9.87 5.32 16.18
CA GLY A 234 -10.46 4.04 15.82
C GLY A 234 -9.45 2.90 15.89
N MET A 235 -9.89 1.73 16.34
CA MET A 235 -9.09 0.49 16.40
C MET A 235 -9.86 -0.68 15.78
N GLY A 236 -9.27 -1.88 15.78
CA GLY A 236 -9.90 -3.08 15.22
C GLY A 236 -10.08 -2.99 13.72
N ILE A 237 -9.00 -2.61 13.01
CA ILE A 237 -8.98 -2.37 11.57
C ILE A 237 -7.91 -3.28 10.96
N ARG A 238 -8.24 -3.94 9.85
CA ARG A 238 -7.35 -4.86 9.17
C ARG A 238 -6.47 -4.16 8.15
N ASN A 239 -7.05 -3.77 7.02
CA ASN A 239 -6.33 -3.19 5.90
C ASN A 239 -7.26 -2.35 5.02
N SER A 240 -7.28 -1.04 5.28
CA SER A 240 -8.17 -0.10 4.59
C SER A 240 -7.45 0.65 3.46
N PHE A 241 -8.16 0.84 2.35
CA PHE A 241 -7.75 1.72 1.24
C PHE A 241 -8.78 2.81 0.91
N GLY A 242 -9.92 2.84 1.59
CA GLY A 242 -10.98 3.83 1.37
C GLY A 242 -11.26 4.61 2.65
N LEU A 243 -11.14 5.93 2.58
CA LEU A 243 -11.40 6.84 3.67
C LEU A 243 -11.92 8.16 3.10
N ALA A 244 -13.03 8.68 3.64
CA ALA A 244 -13.58 9.95 3.21
C ALA A 244 -14.34 10.65 4.33
N ILE A 245 -14.24 11.98 4.37
CA ILE A 245 -15.16 12.82 5.15
C ILE A 245 -16.38 13.12 4.28
N ASP A 246 -17.57 12.79 4.77
CA ASP A 246 -18.81 13.23 4.15
C ASP A 246 -18.92 14.77 4.30
N PRO A 247 -18.90 15.55 3.20
CA PRO A 247 -18.90 17.01 3.27
C PRO A 247 -20.20 17.60 3.83
N LEU A 248 -21.31 16.84 3.82
CA LEU A 248 -22.61 17.31 4.33
C LEU A 248 -22.75 17.08 5.83
N THR A 249 -22.25 15.94 6.33
CA THR A 249 -22.42 15.55 7.74
C THR A 249 -21.14 15.66 8.57
N ASN A 250 -20.00 15.90 7.92
CA ASN A 250 -18.65 15.88 8.50
C ASN A 250 -18.31 14.56 9.21
N LYS A 251 -18.95 13.46 8.80
CA LYS A 251 -18.69 12.12 9.35
C LYS A 251 -17.62 11.41 8.55
N LEU A 252 -16.77 10.66 9.24
CA LEU A 252 -15.73 9.85 8.63
C LEU A 252 -16.30 8.48 8.23
N TRP A 253 -16.13 8.13 6.96
CA TRP A 253 -16.47 6.84 6.41
C TRP A 253 -15.20 6.11 5.99
N MET A 254 -15.15 4.80 6.22
CA MET A 254 -14.00 3.97 5.93
C MET A 254 -14.45 2.66 5.28
N THR A 255 -13.69 2.15 4.32
CA THR A 255 -13.81 0.75 3.88
C THR A 255 -12.77 -0.12 4.56
N ASP A 256 -13.05 -1.39 4.87
CA ASP A 256 -12.01 -2.32 5.36
C ASP A 256 -12.08 -3.65 4.63
N ASN A 257 -10.91 -4.17 4.24
CA ASN A 257 -10.84 -5.45 3.54
C ASN A 257 -10.73 -6.58 4.56
N SER A 258 -11.59 -7.58 4.44
CA SER A 258 -11.54 -8.82 5.23
C SER A 258 -10.60 -9.85 4.56
N ILE A 259 -10.58 -11.10 5.05
CA ILE A 259 -9.76 -12.17 4.48
C ILE A 259 -10.38 -12.71 3.18
N ILE A 260 -11.66 -13.08 3.22
CA ILE A 260 -12.35 -13.81 2.14
C ILE A 260 -13.71 -13.19 1.80
N TYR A 261 -14.52 -12.90 2.81
CA TYR A 261 -15.85 -12.29 2.69
C TYR A 261 -16.03 -11.20 3.74
N TYR A 262 -17.09 -10.41 3.61
CA TYR A 262 -17.43 -9.30 4.49
C TYR A 262 -16.37 -8.20 4.50
N ASP A 263 -15.97 -7.74 3.31
CA ASP A 263 -15.41 -6.39 3.21
C ASP A 263 -16.47 -5.41 3.74
N GLU A 264 -16.03 -4.35 4.39
CA GLU A 264 -16.92 -3.50 5.19
C GLU A 264 -16.91 -2.06 4.69
N ILE A 265 -18.04 -1.38 4.89
CA ILE A 265 -18.13 0.08 4.92
C ILE A 265 -18.61 0.49 6.31
N ASN A 266 -17.76 1.27 6.98
CA ASN A 266 -17.90 1.66 8.38
C ASN A 266 -18.12 3.16 8.52
N LEU A 267 -18.97 3.53 9.49
CA LEU A 267 -19.08 4.90 9.98
C LEU A 267 -18.18 5.03 11.21
N VAL A 268 -17.14 5.85 11.11
CA VAL A 268 -16.12 5.98 12.15
C VAL A 268 -16.43 7.19 13.02
N GLU A 269 -16.68 6.92 14.30
CA GLU A 269 -16.82 7.93 15.36
C GLU A 269 -15.60 7.88 16.29
N ASN A 270 -15.43 8.88 17.16
CA ASN A 270 -14.34 8.85 18.13
C ASN A 270 -14.54 7.68 19.12
N GLY A 271 -13.54 6.84 19.30
CA GLY A 271 -13.66 5.60 20.05
C GLY A 271 -14.27 4.45 19.24
N PHE A 272 -14.13 4.45 17.91
CA PHE A 272 -14.61 3.37 17.05
C PHE A 272 -13.79 2.08 17.22
N ASN A 273 -14.45 0.92 17.29
CA ASN A 273 -13.80 -0.38 17.16
C ASN A 273 -14.44 -1.16 16.00
N GLY A 274 -13.68 -1.46 14.96
CA GLY A 274 -14.15 -2.25 13.81
C GLY A 274 -14.29 -3.74 14.10
N GLY A 275 -13.84 -4.20 15.27
CA GLY A 275 -13.98 -5.59 15.71
C GLY A 275 -12.88 -6.52 15.22
N TRP A 276 -12.12 -6.14 14.18
CA TRP A 276 -11.01 -6.96 13.68
C TRP A 276 -10.00 -7.25 14.80
N GLU A 277 -9.49 -8.47 14.98
CA GLU A 277 -9.79 -9.69 14.22
C GLU A 277 -10.88 -10.56 14.86
N SER A 278 -11.37 -10.18 16.05
CA SER A 278 -12.38 -10.97 16.76
C SER A 278 -13.73 -11.04 16.04
N VAL A 279 -14.07 -10.04 15.23
CA VAL A 279 -15.26 -10.01 14.38
C VAL A 279 -14.89 -9.43 13.03
N ALA A 280 -15.37 -10.06 11.94
CA ALA A 280 -15.36 -9.49 10.60
C ALA A 280 -16.76 -9.61 9.99
N GLY A 281 -17.30 -8.49 9.51
CA GLY A 281 -18.68 -8.34 9.09
C GLY A 281 -19.64 -8.07 10.25
N PRO A 282 -20.96 -8.12 9.98
CA PRO A 282 -21.98 -7.89 11.00
C PRO A 282 -21.96 -8.97 12.09
N SER A 283 -21.92 -8.55 13.35
CA SER A 283 -21.84 -9.41 14.55
C SER A 283 -22.99 -10.43 14.69
N TYR A 284 -24.12 -10.21 14.02
CA TYR A 284 -25.25 -11.14 14.01
C TYR A 284 -25.14 -12.22 12.93
N ARG A 285 -24.12 -12.18 12.06
CA ARG A 285 -23.87 -13.22 11.05
C ARG A 285 -22.85 -14.23 11.58
N PHE A 286 -23.26 -15.49 11.64
CA PHE A 286 -22.42 -16.62 12.03
C PHE A 286 -22.22 -17.50 10.80
N ASP A 287 -21.12 -17.26 10.08
CA ASP A 287 -20.65 -18.12 9.00
C ASP A 287 -19.57 -19.05 9.55
N SER A 288 -19.49 -20.29 9.08
CA SER A 288 -18.44 -21.22 9.50
C SER A 288 -17.05 -20.77 9.07
N ASP A 289 -16.98 -19.95 8.02
CA ASP A 289 -15.73 -19.57 7.38
C ASP A 289 -15.10 -18.30 8.00
N ILE A 290 -15.78 -17.64 8.95
CA ILE A 290 -15.38 -16.32 9.47
C ILE A 290 -15.45 -16.27 10.99
N VAL A 291 -14.45 -15.64 11.59
CA VAL A 291 -14.37 -15.44 13.04
C VAL A 291 -15.45 -14.46 13.48
N ASN A 292 -16.30 -14.88 14.41
CA ASN A 292 -17.24 -14.02 15.11
C ASN A 292 -17.23 -14.38 16.60
N GLN A 293 -16.40 -13.64 17.35
CA GLN A 293 -16.14 -13.77 18.79
C GLN A 293 -16.43 -12.44 19.48
N VAL A 294 -17.61 -11.87 19.20
CA VAL A 294 -18.05 -10.56 19.70
C VAL A 294 -17.95 -10.43 21.22
N GLU A 295 -18.10 -11.53 21.96
CA GLU A 295 -17.96 -11.57 23.41
C GLU A 295 -16.55 -11.17 23.90
N LYS A 296 -15.51 -11.45 23.09
CA LYS A 296 -14.12 -11.12 23.43
C LYS A 296 -13.82 -9.63 23.37
N LEU A 297 -14.60 -8.86 22.60
CA LEU A 297 -14.42 -7.41 22.48
C LEU A 297 -14.57 -6.73 23.85
N SER A 298 -15.45 -7.24 24.71
CA SER A 298 -15.69 -6.71 26.06
C SER A 298 -14.50 -6.84 27.02
N SER A 299 -13.59 -7.78 26.73
CA SER A 299 -12.39 -8.03 27.54
C SER A 299 -11.17 -7.21 27.13
N ASN A 300 -11.27 -6.39 26.07
CA ASN A 300 -10.16 -5.57 25.59
C ASN A 300 -9.81 -4.48 26.62
N PRO A 301 -8.52 -4.30 27.00
CA PRO A 301 -8.12 -3.24 27.93
C PRO A 301 -8.39 -1.80 27.40
N PHE A 302 -8.55 -1.61 26.08
CA PHE A 302 -8.94 -0.34 25.46
C PHE A 302 -10.46 -0.12 25.50
N SER A 303 -11.03 -0.11 26.70
CA SER A 303 -12.48 -0.02 26.96
C SER A 303 -13.16 1.29 26.50
N ASN A 304 -12.39 2.32 26.15
CA ASN A 304 -12.90 3.55 25.57
C ASN A 304 -13.24 3.44 24.08
N PHE A 305 -12.94 2.29 23.45
CA PHE A 305 -13.32 1.99 22.07
C PHE A 305 -14.47 0.98 22.03
N THR A 306 -15.55 1.33 21.33
CA THR A 306 -16.79 0.55 21.29
C THR A 306 -16.99 -0.05 19.91
N TYR A 307 -17.30 -1.35 19.87
CA TYR A 307 -17.61 -2.03 18.63
C TYR A 307 -18.91 -1.52 18.02
N THR A 308 -18.91 -1.32 16.71
CA THR A 308 -20.12 -1.00 15.95
C THR A 308 -20.18 -1.85 14.69
N ASP A 309 -21.34 -2.43 14.40
CA ASP A 309 -21.53 -3.15 13.15
C ASP A 309 -21.29 -2.25 11.92
N PRO A 310 -20.72 -2.83 10.84
CA PRO A 310 -20.57 -2.14 9.57
C PRO A 310 -21.94 -1.74 9.02
N LYS A 311 -21.95 -0.63 8.24
CA LYS A 311 -23.17 -0.15 7.58
C LYS A 311 -23.48 -0.95 6.33
N PHE A 312 -22.45 -1.49 5.69
CA PHE A 312 -22.55 -2.37 4.53
C PHE A 312 -21.48 -3.45 4.60
N SER A 313 -21.83 -4.67 4.16
CA SER A 313 -20.94 -5.84 4.10
C SER A 313 -21.51 -6.93 3.20
#